data_AF-A0A970V4C0-F1
#
_entry.id   AF-A0A970V4C0-F1
#
_cell.length_a   1.000
_cell.length_b   1.000
_cell.length_c   1.000
_cell.angle_alpha   90.00
_cell.angle_beta   90.00
_cell.angle_gamma   90.00
#
_symmetry.space_group_name_H-M   'P 1'
#
loop_
_entity.id
_entity.type
_entity.pdbx_description
1 polymer ?
#
loop_
_entity_poly.entity_id
_entity_poly.type
_entity_poly.pdbx_seq_one_letter_code
_entity_poly.pdbx_strand_id
1 'polypeptide(L)'
;MELKAGQTEWIYNKGPVVLGFVLDRDGYIDSITVVGEECNYARTALWRPHQYIKLGDDFKRVLFRYGYPDQEIPFTSSGPGSAAPGGGPPAVSFGGASRSFTRDVILRYTENNNIAFTLHNFKVTRIQIWR
;
A
#
# COMPACT_ATOMS: atom_id res chain seq x y z
N MET A 1 10.47 -7.01 -1.11
CA MET A 1 11.32 -6.38 -2.12
C MET A 1 12.58 -7.21 -2.15
N GLU A 2 12.88 -7.83 -3.28
CA GLU A 2 14.05 -8.70 -3.40
C GLU A 2 15.17 -7.87 -4.03
N LEU A 3 16.26 -7.66 -3.29
CA LEU A 3 17.41 -6.87 -3.72
C LEU A 3 18.19 -7.64 -4.78
N LYS A 4 18.38 -7.02 -5.96
CA LYS A 4 19.25 -7.59 -6.99
C LYS A 4 20.72 -7.29 -6.66
N ALA A 5 21.63 -8.12 -7.16
CA ALA A 5 23.07 -7.94 -6.95
C ALA A 5 23.54 -6.57 -7.46
N GLY A 6 24.13 -5.76 -6.59
CA GLY A 6 24.61 -4.41 -6.90
C GLY A 6 23.65 -3.28 -6.54
N GLN A 7 22.45 -3.58 -6.05
CA GLN A 7 21.52 -2.58 -5.53
C GLN A 7 21.79 -2.27 -4.06
N THR A 8 21.61 -1.01 -3.68
CA THR A 8 21.75 -0.56 -2.28
C THR A 8 20.42 -0.04 -1.79
N GLU A 9 19.92 -0.60 -0.68
CA GLU A 9 18.74 -0.09 0.01
C GLU A 9 19.15 0.90 1.10
N TRP A 10 18.47 2.04 1.12
CA TRP A 10 18.58 3.03 2.19
C TRP A 10 17.25 3.14 2.91
N ILE A 11 17.30 3.02 4.23
CA ILE A 11 16.14 3.13 5.09
C ILE A 11 16.34 4.33 6.00
N TYR A 12 15.43 5.28 5.92
CA TYR A 12 15.39 6.46 6.75
C TYR A 12 14.13 6.44 7.61
N ASN A 13 14.32 6.39 8.92
CA ASN A 13 13.23 6.43 9.89
C ASN A 13 13.16 7.83 10.52
N LYS A 14 11.99 8.47 10.44
CA LYS A 14 11.70 9.73 11.11
C LYS A 14 10.36 9.62 11.84
N GLY A 15 10.43 9.20 13.11
CA GLY A 15 9.27 9.07 13.99
C GLY A 15 8.33 7.94 13.52
N PRO A 16 7.04 8.22 13.23
CA PRO A 16 6.08 7.20 12.79
C PRO A 16 6.15 6.92 11.27
N VAL A 17 7.07 7.56 10.54
CA VAL A 17 7.19 7.43 9.08
C VAL A 17 8.57 6.87 8.72
N VAL A 18 8.55 5.81 7.90
CA VAL A 18 9.73 5.18 7.33
C VAL A 18 9.76 5.42 5.83
N LEU A 19 10.89 5.92 5.34
CA LEU A 19 11.19 6.11 3.93
C LEU A 19 12.26 5.08 3.52
N GLY A 20 12.00 4.28 2.50
CA GLY A 20 12.96 3.39 1.88
C GLY A 20 13.19 3.81 0.43
N PHE A 21 14.45 3.82 -0.01
CA PHE A 21 14.75 3.94 -1.43
C PHE A 21 15.80 2.90 -1.82
N VAL A 22 15.60 2.28 -2.97
CA VAL A 22 16.58 1.35 -3.58
C VAL A 22 17.28 2.08 -4.70
N LEU A 23 18.60 2.07 -4.64
CA LEU A 23 19.48 2.60 -5.68
C LEU A 23 20.04 1.45 -6.52
N ASP A 24 20.11 1.68 -7.82
CA ASP A 24 20.86 0.83 -8.74
C ASP A 24 22.38 1.06 -8.59
N ARG A 25 23.20 0.21 -9.23
CA ARG A 25 24.67 0.29 -9.19
C ARG A 25 25.22 1.65 -9.63
N ASP A 26 24.51 2.31 -10.55
CA ASP A 26 24.86 3.62 -11.10
C ASP A 26 24.37 4.79 -10.22
N GLY A 27 23.72 4.51 -9.09
CA GLY A 27 23.21 5.52 -8.16
C GLY A 27 21.85 6.11 -8.54
N TYR A 28 21.18 5.60 -9.57
CA TYR A 28 19.80 5.97 -9.89
C TYR A 28 18.80 5.31 -8.95
N ILE A 29 17.71 6.01 -8.64
CA ILE A 29 16.63 5.46 -7.80
C ILE A 29 15.80 4.48 -8.64
N ASP A 30 15.82 3.22 -8.23
CA ASP A 30 15.04 2.13 -8.83
C ASP A 30 13.64 2.05 -8.23
N SER A 31 13.53 2.31 -6.91
CA SER A 31 12.24 2.33 -6.23
C SER A 31 12.24 3.19 -4.97
N ILE A 32 11.08 3.75 -4.65
CA ILE A 32 10.83 4.55 -3.44
C ILE A 32 9.62 3.95 -2.75
N THR A 33 9.76 3.65 -1.47
CA THR A 33 8.69 3.18 -0.60
C THR A 33 8.55 4.11 0.59
N VAL A 34 7.33 4.53 0.90
CA VAL A 34 7.02 5.32 2.09
C VAL A 34 5.98 4.57 2.89
N VAL A 35 6.22 4.38 4.18
CA VAL A 35 5.33 3.68 5.12
C VAL A 35 5.07 4.57 6.33
N GLY A 36 3.81 4.64 6.77
CA GLY A 36 3.42 5.35 7.99
C GLY A 36 1.89 5.46 8.11
N GLU A 37 1.40 5.72 9.32
CA GLU A 37 -0.06 5.81 9.58
C GLU A 37 -0.67 7.09 8.99
N GLU A 38 -0.01 8.22 9.18
CA GLU A 38 -0.42 9.52 8.64
C GLU A 38 0.83 10.37 8.37
N CYS A 39 0.91 10.98 7.20
CA CYS A 39 2.02 11.87 6.87
C CYS A 39 1.58 12.94 5.88
N ASN A 40 1.74 14.21 6.27
CA ASN A 40 1.46 15.35 5.41
C ASN A 40 2.62 15.72 4.46
N TYR A 41 3.82 15.20 4.73
CA TYR A 41 5.06 15.51 4.01
C TYR A 41 5.24 14.65 2.75
N ALA A 42 4.89 13.36 2.80
CA ALA A 42 5.02 12.45 1.67
C ALA A 42 3.72 12.44 0.84
N ARG A 43 3.82 12.88 -0.42
CA ARG A 43 2.69 12.91 -1.37
C ARG A 43 3.16 12.40 -2.71
N THR A 44 2.37 11.55 -3.34
CA THR A 44 2.62 11.23 -4.74
C THR A 44 2.14 12.39 -5.59
N ALA A 45 2.96 12.82 -6.55
CA ALA A 45 2.54 13.74 -7.60
C ALA A 45 3.28 13.28 -8.86
N LEU A 46 2.73 12.25 -9.51
CA LEU A 46 3.21 11.73 -10.79
C LEU A 46 2.90 12.75 -11.91
N TRP A 47 3.55 13.92 -11.85
CA TRP A 47 3.39 15.04 -12.79
C TRP A 47 1.96 15.61 -12.95
N ARG A 48 1.00 15.15 -12.14
CA ARG A 48 -0.40 15.60 -12.12
C ARG A 48 -0.79 16.11 -10.73
N PRO A 49 -0.73 17.44 -10.50
CA PRO A 49 -0.96 18.02 -9.17
C PRO A 49 -2.34 17.74 -8.59
N HIS A 50 -3.35 17.43 -9.40
CA HIS A 50 -4.70 17.11 -8.92
C HIS A 50 -4.86 15.65 -8.46
N GLN A 51 -3.92 14.78 -8.79
CA GLN A 51 -3.97 13.34 -8.47
C GLN A 51 -3.16 12.96 -7.23
N TYR A 52 -2.80 13.93 -6.37
CA TYR A 52 -1.93 13.60 -5.24
C TYR A 52 -2.58 12.61 -4.27
N ILE A 53 -1.81 11.68 -3.71
CA ILE A 53 -2.27 10.84 -2.60
C ILE A 53 -1.26 10.95 -1.47
N LYS A 54 -1.76 11.01 -0.24
CA LYS A 54 -0.95 11.05 0.97
C LYS A 54 -1.18 9.81 1.82
N LEU A 55 -0.25 9.57 2.75
CA LEU A 55 -0.47 8.60 3.82
C LEU A 55 -1.62 9.09 4.71
N GLY A 56 -2.59 8.20 4.97
CA GLY A 56 -3.83 8.48 5.69
C GLY A 56 -5.05 8.77 4.82
N ASP A 57 -4.89 8.94 3.49
CA ASP A 57 -6.03 9.15 2.58
C ASP A 57 -6.93 7.91 2.48
N ASP A 58 -8.23 8.13 2.26
CA ASP A 58 -9.20 7.04 2.13
C ASP A 58 -9.13 6.32 0.78
N PHE A 59 -9.49 5.03 0.78
CA PHE A 59 -9.64 4.19 -0.42
C PHE A 59 -10.43 4.87 -1.54
N LYS A 60 -11.57 5.49 -1.21
CA LYS A 60 -12.42 6.18 -2.20
C LYS A 60 -11.67 7.32 -2.89
N ARG A 61 -10.80 8.03 -2.17
CA ARG A 61 -10.00 9.12 -2.74
C ARG A 61 -8.95 8.58 -3.71
N VAL A 62 -8.33 7.44 -3.40
CA VAL A 62 -7.39 6.77 -4.31
C VAL A 62 -8.10 6.40 -5.62
N LEU A 63 -9.25 5.72 -5.51
CA LEU A 63 -10.04 5.29 -6.67
C LEU A 63 -10.54 6.49 -7.51
N PHE A 64 -10.96 7.58 -6.88
CA PHE A 64 -11.41 8.77 -7.59
C PHE A 64 -10.28 9.48 -8.36
N ARG A 65 -9.04 9.42 -7.88
CA ARG A 65 -7.90 10.13 -8.49
C ARG A 65 -7.17 9.28 -9.52
N TYR A 66 -6.95 8.00 -9.22
CA TYR A 66 -6.19 7.07 -10.06
C TYR A 66 -7.08 6.15 -10.91
N GLY A 67 -8.39 6.12 -10.68
CA GLY A 67 -9.30 5.20 -11.34
C GLY A 67 -9.21 3.78 -10.76
N TYR A 68 -9.82 2.83 -11.46
CA TYR A 68 -9.79 1.43 -11.08
C TYR A 68 -8.37 0.86 -11.22
N PRO A 69 -7.83 0.16 -10.21
CA PRO A 69 -6.50 -0.42 -10.27
C PRO A 69 -6.42 -1.59 -11.25
N ASP A 70 -5.23 -1.83 -11.78
CA ASP A 70 -4.97 -2.96 -12.68
C ASP A 70 -5.01 -4.29 -11.90
N GLN A 71 -4.54 -4.25 -10.64
CA GLN A 71 -4.61 -5.39 -9.73
C GLN A 71 -5.03 -4.96 -8.31
N GLU A 72 -6.01 -5.68 -7.76
CA GLU A 72 -6.40 -5.61 -6.36
C GLU A 72 -5.94 -6.87 -5.64
N ILE A 73 -5.02 -6.72 -4.69
CA ILE A 73 -4.54 -7.84 -3.88
C ILE A 73 -5.11 -7.63 -2.47
N PRO A 74 -6.22 -8.31 -2.12
CA PRO A 74 -6.72 -8.28 -0.75
C PRO A 74 -5.72 -8.99 0.17
N PHE A 75 -5.52 -8.47 1.37
CA PHE A 75 -4.83 -9.24 2.42
C PHE A 75 -5.81 -10.28 2.96
N THR A 76 -5.92 -11.41 2.28
CA THR A 76 -6.60 -12.56 2.83
C THR A 76 -5.66 -13.21 3.85
N SER A 77 -5.94 -12.97 5.14
CA SER A 77 -5.49 -13.91 6.17
C SER A 77 -6.19 -15.24 5.91
N SER A 78 -5.51 -16.15 5.20
CA SER A 78 -5.99 -17.50 4.95
C SER A 78 -5.77 -18.41 6.17
N GLY A 79 -6.42 -18.09 7.30
CA GLY A 79 -6.79 -19.11 8.29
C GLY A 79 -8.09 -19.82 7.87
N PRO A 80 -8.49 -21.01 8.34
CA PRO A 80 -9.72 -21.73 7.90
C PRO A 80 -11.03 -21.13 8.48
N GLY A 81 -12.19 -21.16 7.78
CA GLY A 81 -13.54 -20.75 8.30
C GLY A 81 -14.38 -19.71 7.49
N SER A 82 -15.47 -20.14 6.84
CA SER A 82 -16.41 -19.37 5.97
C SER A 82 -17.19 -18.20 6.62
N ALA A 83 -17.84 -17.32 5.83
CA ALA A 83 -18.44 -16.03 6.20
C ALA A 83 -19.97 -15.88 6.47
N ALA A 84 -20.40 -15.25 7.58
CA ALA A 84 -21.75 -14.71 7.87
C ALA A 84 -21.76 -13.20 8.26
N PRO A 85 -22.78 -12.41 7.87
CA PRO A 85 -22.69 -10.94 7.79
C PRO A 85 -23.31 -10.23 9.01
N GLY A 86 -22.53 -9.40 9.70
CA GLY A 86 -23.03 -8.57 10.79
C GLY A 86 -22.10 -7.42 11.15
N GLY A 87 -22.35 -6.24 10.58
CA GLY A 87 -22.13 -4.90 11.17
C GLY A 87 -20.74 -4.44 11.66
N GLY A 88 -19.74 -5.30 11.76
CA GLY A 88 -18.33 -5.01 12.04
C GLY A 88 -17.43 -5.53 10.91
N PRO A 89 -16.09 -5.38 10.98
CA PRO A 89 -15.20 -6.09 10.04
C PRO A 89 -15.68 -7.55 9.97
N PRO A 90 -16.08 -8.06 8.79
CA PRO A 90 -17.05 -9.15 8.68
C PRO A 90 -16.53 -10.49 9.24
N ALA A 91 -16.41 -10.67 10.55
CA ALA A 91 -15.79 -11.80 11.21
C ALA A 91 -16.73 -13.00 11.33
N VAL A 92 -16.21 -14.17 11.03
CA VAL A 92 -17.02 -15.34 10.71
C VAL A 92 -16.33 -16.58 11.21
N SER A 93 -17.07 -17.36 11.98
CA SER A 93 -16.53 -18.50 12.68
C SER A 93 -17.30 -19.76 12.32
N PHE A 94 -16.58 -20.77 11.86
CA PHE A 94 -17.06 -22.15 11.80
C PHE A 94 -16.08 -23.00 12.63
N GLY A 95 -16.57 -23.66 13.67
CA GLY A 95 -15.79 -24.67 14.41
C GLY A 95 -14.56 -24.17 15.18
N GLY A 96 -14.58 -22.96 15.75
CA GLY A 96 -13.54 -22.50 16.68
C GLY A 96 -12.39 -21.68 16.09
N ALA A 97 -12.42 -21.34 14.80
CA ALA A 97 -11.50 -20.36 14.21
C ALA A 97 -12.22 -19.01 14.02
N SER A 98 -11.72 -17.96 14.68
CA SER A 98 -12.16 -16.56 14.47
C SER A 98 -11.34 -15.95 13.34
N ARG A 99 -11.98 -15.61 12.22
CA ARG A 99 -11.34 -14.83 11.15
C ARG A 99 -11.61 -13.34 11.36
N SER A 100 -10.57 -12.55 11.59
CA SER A 100 -10.64 -11.08 11.54
C SER A 100 -10.52 -10.61 10.10
N PHE A 101 -11.50 -9.84 9.61
CA PHE A 101 -11.44 -9.23 8.29
C PHE A 101 -10.82 -7.86 8.44
N THR A 102 -9.52 -7.78 8.27
CA THR A 102 -8.87 -6.49 8.10
C THR A 102 -9.21 -5.97 6.71
N ARG A 103 -9.67 -4.71 6.60
CA ARG A 103 -10.03 -4.06 5.32
C ARG A 103 -8.76 -3.58 4.62
N ASP A 104 -7.89 -4.54 4.38
CA ASP A 104 -6.54 -4.33 3.93
C ASP A 104 -6.46 -4.77 2.47
N VAL A 105 -5.97 -3.86 1.63
CA VAL A 105 -5.88 -4.11 0.19
C VAL A 105 -4.66 -3.40 -0.38
N ILE A 106 -3.99 -4.06 -1.32
CA ILE A 106 -2.97 -3.44 -2.15
C ILE A 106 -3.60 -3.14 -3.52
N LEU A 107 -3.57 -1.88 -3.92
CA LEU A 107 -3.97 -1.41 -5.23
C LEU A 107 -2.71 -1.18 -6.05
N ARG A 108 -2.57 -1.90 -7.15
CA ARG A 108 -1.44 -1.75 -8.06
C ARG A 108 -1.90 -1.13 -9.38
N TYR A 109 -1.15 -0.12 -9.79
CA TYR A 109 -1.28 0.57 -11.07
C TYR A 109 0.03 0.35 -11.83
N THR A 110 0.22 -0.86 -12.34
CA THR A 110 1.42 -1.33 -13.04
C THR A 110 1.45 -0.93 -14.50
N GLU A 111 0.30 -0.82 -15.16
CA GLU A 111 0.25 -0.58 -16.61
C GLU A 111 0.56 0.88 -16.96
N ASN A 112 0.14 1.80 -16.09
CA ASN A 112 0.16 3.23 -16.41
C ASN A 112 1.15 4.05 -15.57
N ASN A 113 1.44 3.66 -14.32
CA ASN A 113 2.05 4.57 -13.35
C ASN A 113 3.09 3.93 -12.42
N ASN A 114 3.40 2.64 -12.57
CA ASN A 114 4.32 1.85 -11.72
C ASN A 114 4.22 2.23 -10.23
N ILE A 115 2.99 2.24 -9.72
CA ILE A 115 2.68 2.66 -8.35
C ILE A 115 1.78 1.63 -7.67
N ALA A 116 2.06 1.38 -6.40
CA ALA A 116 1.22 0.56 -5.52
C ALA A 116 0.87 1.34 -4.25
N PHE A 117 -0.42 1.33 -3.92
CA PHE A 117 -0.93 1.82 -2.66
C PHE A 117 -1.31 0.63 -1.81
N THR A 118 -0.85 0.61 -0.57
CA THR A 118 -1.26 -0.36 0.43
C THR A 118 -2.13 0.34 1.43
N LEU A 119 -3.31 -0.20 1.61
CA LEU A 119 -4.30 0.34 2.51
C LEU A 119 -4.46 -0.61 3.69
N HIS A 120 -4.48 -0.04 4.88
CA HIS A 120 -4.88 -0.72 6.10
C HIS A 120 -6.16 -0.07 6.62
N ASN A 121 -7.19 -0.86 6.89
CA ASN A 121 -8.53 -0.34 7.24
C ASN A 121 -9.06 0.74 6.26
N PHE A 122 -8.85 0.54 4.95
CA PHE A 122 -9.14 1.50 3.88
C PHE A 122 -8.43 2.87 3.96
N LYS A 123 -7.41 3.01 4.81
CA LYS A 123 -6.52 4.17 4.81
C LYS A 123 -5.18 3.81 4.20
N VAL A 124 -4.64 4.70 3.36
CA VAL A 124 -3.33 4.49 2.73
C VAL A 124 -2.22 4.52 3.79
N THR A 125 -1.55 3.39 4.01
CA THR A 125 -0.45 3.26 4.98
C THR A 125 0.90 3.05 4.33
N ARG A 126 0.93 2.63 3.07
CA ARG A 126 2.16 2.57 2.28
C ARG A 126 1.94 2.99 0.84
N ILE A 127 2.91 3.72 0.32
CA ILE A 127 3.03 4.12 -1.07
C ILE A 127 4.33 3.53 -1.58
N GLN A 128 4.29 2.85 -2.71
CA GLN A 128 5.46 2.30 -3.38
C GLN A 128 5.45 2.71 -4.84
N ILE A 129 6.56 3.28 -5.31
CA ILE A 129 6.77 3.66 -6.71
C ILE A 129 8.04 2.95 -7.17
N TRP A 130 8.03 2.41 -8.37
CA TRP A 130 9.20 1.78 -8.98
C TRP A 130 9.35 2.23 -10.43
N ARG A 131 10.54 2.01 -10.99
CA ARG A 131 10.82 2.26 -12.40
C ARG A 131 10.35 1.11 -13.28
#